data_AF-A0A949NHN6-F1
#
_entry.id   AF-A0A949NHN6-F1
#
_cell.length_a   1.000
_cell.length_b   1.000
_cell.length_c   1.000
_cell.angle_alpha   90.00
_cell.angle_beta   90.00
_cell.angle_gamma   90.00
#
_symmetry.space_group_name_H-M   'P 1'
#
loop_
_entity.id
_entity.type
_entity.pdbx_description
1 polymer ?
#
loop_
_entity_poly.entity_id
_entity_poly.type
_entity_poly.pdbx_seq_one_letter_code
_entity_poly.pdbx_strand_id
1 'polypeptide(L)'
;MKGYQLKAVIKKTKPPMWKRFQIPAGITFAQLSIVLEEILEQDHTDRYEFEFFQGHVHLREWRGKEKATTKYDFDYKCSADTFIDLHFDKEKWFTFRAEDYELEYRVTIEKCLEDMEFDFPVIIKQTEHSQTQKWTELEEQNLNLKKLRTVKYGEPDYRSHSEIVKELEKKVTAGLQGSHEAVSREERNEKSAFTLLNEFAQQFSKMIENKEIDMEKINMLMGQNRESIQEEEPESRYPKVKEQLLYYEKKDLWKMAEELHLLRYKSLTKDDLAEKIKNEILRPSVMKNRMLILQDEDMDAFEEAIRSDCGYYPEEASMKRLEKFFNIGYLVIYRDDYVEVPDEVVKIYQRINTTDFQTLRRKVSWMYECLRITNYFYTVAPVRIVYRMYRKRQGYRVSFDEFLEIFKQVPEERNPCLICRDKIIDKVAFKNDLYLNIERSQEGKEFYIPDPEEVLDYAEHGYPSQDLHYQKLKTFLREKLGIKSGDTEDLMRLIWNVTTWGKSMSFLLDELKDYGAEIPDDVFEQFESIMMDVNNNTRMHIYRGHTPLEIVGSMAPHKDGQQPAVVPMCSMAAGMSKEDASNADDITVALMPNRMSGEAAGAHRKIYPNDPCPCGSGKKYKKCCGRK
;
A
#
# COMPACT_ATOMS: atom_id res chain seq x y z
N MET A 1 14.06 39.53 7.80
CA MET A 1 14.20 38.17 8.37
C MET A 1 13.16 37.26 7.73
N LYS A 2 13.43 35.97 7.55
CA LYS A 2 12.46 35.07 6.91
C LYS A 2 11.19 34.98 7.76
N GLY A 3 10.03 34.96 7.10
CA GLY A 3 8.72 34.82 7.73
C GLY A 3 7.66 34.31 6.77
N TYR A 4 6.45 34.12 7.28
CA TYR A 4 5.34 33.55 6.52
C TYR A 4 4.09 34.39 6.68
N GLN A 5 3.41 34.67 5.57
CA GLN A 5 2.07 35.24 5.60
C GLN A 5 1.04 34.12 5.55
N LEU A 6 0.15 34.11 6.54
CA LEU A 6 -0.88 33.10 6.74
C LEU A 6 -2.27 33.72 6.72
N LYS A 7 -3.26 32.91 6.34
CA LYS A 7 -4.68 33.22 6.51
C LYS A 7 -5.39 32.05 7.19
N ALA A 8 -5.84 32.26 8.42
CA ALA A 8 -6.66 31.30 9.15
C ALA A 8 -8.15 31.61 8.96
N VAL A 9 -8.93 30.61 8.58
CA VAL A 9 -10.38 30.69 8.38
C VAL A 9 -11.06 29.68 9.30
N ILE A 10 -12.04 30.12 10.09
CA ILE A 10 -12.84 29.22 10.94
C ILE A 10 -13.75 28.40 10.03
N LYS A 11 -13.62 27.07 10.07
CA LYS A 11 -14.48 26.18 9.29
C LYS A 11 -15.94 26.32 9.74
N LYS A 12 -16.87 26.04 8.83
CA LYS A 12 -18.32 26.00 9.08
C LYS A 12 -18.97 27.33 9.54
N THR A 13 -18.25 28.46 9.47
CA THR A 13 -18.82 29.80 9.72
C THR A 13 -19.42 30.43 8.46
N LYS A 14 -20.58 31.08 8.59
CA LYS A 14 -21.23 31.85 7.51
C LYS A 14 -21.75 33.19 8.07
N PRO A 15 -21.23 34.36 7.64
CA PRO A 15 -20.12 34.55 6.70
C PRO A 15 -18.79 34.00 7.24
N PRO A 16 -17.81 33.70 6.37
CA PRO A 16 -16.52 33.15 6.80
C PRO A 16 -15.78 34.12 7.73
N MET A 17 -15.43 33.65 8.92
CA MET A 17 -14.59 34.36 9.88
C MET A 17 -13.12 34.04 9.63
N TRP A 18 -12.27 35.07 9.55
CA TRP A 18 -10.86 34.86 9.25
C TRP A 18 -9.94 35.96 9.76
N LYS A 19 -8.68 35.58 10.00
CA LYS A 19 -7.56 36.50 10.26
C LYS A 19 -6.43 36.21 9.27
N ARG A 20 -5.79 37.28 8.80
CA ARG A 20 -4.58 37.25 7.99
C ARG A 20 -3.46 37.88 8.80
N PHE A 21 -2.35 37.18 8.92
CA PHE A 21 -1.25 37.55 9.79
C PHE A 21 0.08 37.09 9.21
N GLN A 22 1.16 37.66 9.71
CA GLN A 22 2.53 37.24 9.42
C GLN A 22 3.15 36.69 10.68
N ILE A 23 3.99 35.67 10.53
CA ILE A 23 4.78 35.09 11.62
C ILE A 23 6.24 34.97 11.22
N PRO A 24 7.17 35.16 12.16
CA PRO A 24 8.58 34.83 11.99
C PRO A 24 8.82 33.35 11.66
N ALA A 25 9.80 33.06 10.80
CA ALA A 25 10.27 31.70 10.54
C ALA A 25 11.24 31.21 11.63
N GLY A 26 11.65 29.94 11.59
CA GLY A 26 12.65 29.40 12.51
C GLY A 26 12.12 29.18 13.93
N ILE A 27 10.81 29.00 14.09
CA ILE A 27 10.17 28.56 15.34
C ILE A 27 9.63 27.13 15.19
N THR A 28 9.40 26.44 16.30
CA THR A 28 8.83 25.09 16.30
C THR A 28 7.30 25.12 16.24
N PHE A 29 6.67 23.99 15.88
CA PHE A 29 5.21 23.87 15.91
C PHE A 29 4.63 24.03 17.33
N ALA A 30 5.40 23.71 18.37
CA ALA A 30 5.02 24.01 19.75
C ALA A 30 4.91 25.52 19.99
N GLN A 31 5.91 26.30 19.56
CA GLN A 31 5.83 27.76 19.62
C GLN A 31 4.71 28.32 18.72
N LEU A 32 4.50 27.74 17.53
CA LEU A 32 3.41 28.14 16.65
C LEU A 32 2.03 27.93 17.27
N SER A 33 1.81 26.85 18.04
CA SER A 33 0.52 26.62 18.69
C SER A 33 0.13 27.79 19.60
N ILE A 34 1.08 28.27 20.41
CA ILE A 34 0.90 29.42 21.30
C ILE A 34 0.58 30.70 20.51
N VAL A 35 1.27 30.91 19.38
CA VAL A 35 1.00 32.05 18.49
C VAL A 35 -0.40 31.97 17.89
N LEU A 36 -0.81 30.77 17.44
CA LEU A 36 -2.13 30.59 16.84
C LEU A 36 -3.25 30.71 17.88
N GLU A 37 -3.08 30.18 19.07
CA GLU A 37 -4.05 30.34 20.16
C GLU A 37 -4.26 31.83 20.48
N GLU A 38 -3.19 32.63 20.58
CA GLU A 38 -3.36 34.07 20.82
C GLU A 38 -3.98 34.81 19.64
N ILE A 39 -3.55 34.53 18.41
CA ILE A 39 -4.11 35.17 17.21
C ILE A 39 -5.59 34.80 17.07
N LEU A 40 -5.94 33.54 17.34
CA LEU A 40 -7.29 33.00 17.21
C LEU A 40 -8.12 33.13 18.49
N GLU A 41 -7.60 33.84 19.50
CA GLU A 41 -8.25 34.10 20.79
C GLU A 41 -8.83 32.81 21.41
N GLN A 42 -7.99 31.78 21.49
CA GLN A 42 -8.24 30.50 22.13
C GLN A 42 -7.41 30.39 23.42
N ASP A 43 -7.86 29.54 24.34
CA ASP A 43 -7.11 29.25 25.56
C ASP A 43 -5.86 28.42 25.27
N HIS A 44 -4.82 28.62 26.08
CA HIS A 44 -3.57 27.87 25.96
C HIS A 44 -3.79 26.43 26.40
N THR A 45 -3.51 25.48 25.51
CA THR A 45 -3.73 24.06 25.78
C THR A 45 -2.61 23.21 25.19
N ASP A 46 -2.23 22.13 25.88
CA ASP A 46 -1.34 21.11 25.31
C ASP A 46 -2.10 20.10 24.41
N ARG A 47 -3.41 20.34 24.20
CA ARG A 47 -4.33 19.53 23.39
C ARG A 47 -4.69 20.22 22.07
N TYR A 48 -3.69 20.63 21.31
CA TYR A 48 -3.85 21.09 19.93
C TYR A 48 -3.39 20.03 18.92
N GLU A 49 -3.75 20.22 17.66
CA GLU A 49 -3.28 19.42 16.53
C GLU A 49 -3.09 20.25 15.27
N PHE A 50 -1.98 19.99 14.57
CA PHE A 50 -1.76 20.42 13.20
C PHE A 50 -1.92 19.21 12.26
N GLU A 51 -2.74 19.34 11.22
CA GLU A 51 -2.95 18.30 10.21
C GLU A 51 -2.60 18.80 8.81
N PHE A 52 -1.57 18.19 8.24
CA PHE A 52 -1.19 18.34 6.83
C PHE A 52 -1.76 17.16 6.05
N PHE A 53 -2.92 17.36 5.43
CA PHE A 53 -3.66 16.29 4.76
C PHE A 53 -2.88 15.68 3.58
N GLN A 54 -2.28 16.50 2.72
CA GLN A 54 -1.52 16.02 1.56
C GLN A 54 -0.21 15.36 1.98
N GLY A 55 0.46 15.92 2.99
CA GLY A 55 1.67 15.34 3.55
C GLY A 55 1.43 14.10 4.41
N HIS A 56 0.18 13.75 4.73
CA HIS A 56 -0.15 12.64 5.64
C HIS A 56 0.57 12.77 7.00
N VAL A 57 0.59 13.98 7.57
CA VAL A 57 1.27 14.27 8.85
C VAL A 57 0.35 14.93 9.88
N HIS A 58 0.42 14.44 11.11
CA HIS A 58 -0.10 15.08 12.32
C HIS A 58 1.03 15.55 13.21
N LEU A 59 0.94 16.79 13.70
CA LEU A 59 1.86 17.31 14.72
C LEU A 59 1.12 17.65 16.00
N ARG A 60 1.60 17.10 17.12
CA ARG A 60 1.11 17.37 18.47
C ARG A 60 2.24 17.31 19.51
N GLU A 61 1.90 17.64 20.75
CA GLU A 61 2.80 17.46 21.89
C GLU A 61 3.08 15.98 22.19
N TRP A 62 4.32 15.71 22.60
CA TRP A 62 4.74 14.37 22.98
C TRP A 62 4.26 14.01 24.39
N ARG A 63 3.47 12.93 24.50
CA ARG A 63 2.88 12.47 25.77
C ARG A 63 3.53 11.20 26.34
N GLY A 64 4.64 10.74 25.77
CA GLY A 64 5.38 9.59 26.27
C GLY A 64 4.70 8.25 25.99
N LYS A 65 3.86 7.77 26.91
CA LYS A 65 3.32 6.39 26.89
C LYS A 65 2.10 6.19 26.00
N GLU A 66 1.52 7.27 25.47
CA GLU A 66 0.38 7.22 24.55
C GLU A 66 0.89 7.05 23.12
N LYS A 67 0.25 6.18 22.34
CA LYS A 67 0.59 6.01 20.92
C LYS A 67 0.27 7.31 20.19
N ALA A 68 1.28 7.90 19.55
CA ALA A 68 1.15 9.24 19.02
C ALA A 68 0.49 9.29 17.63
N THR A 69 0.51 8.16 16.91
CA THR A 69 -0.26 7.94 15.67
C THR A 69 -1.73 7.61 15.96
N THR A 70 -2.65 8.50 15.58
CA THR A 70 -4.11 8.33 15.82
C THR A 70 -4.89 7.93 14.56
N LYS A 71 -4.31 8.07 13.36
CA LYS A 71 -4.90 7.63 12.09
C LYS A 71 -3.96 6.65 11.38
N TYR A 72 -4.54 5.74 10.60
CA TYR A 72 -3.81 4.69 9.87
C TYR A 72 -2.77 5.25 8.89
N ASP A 73 -3.12 6.37 8.27
CA ASP A 73 -2.44 6.99 7.14
C ASP A 73 -1.77 8.32 7.50
N PHE A 74 -1.65 8.67 8.78
CA PHE A 74 -0.97 9.90 9.20
C PHE A 74 0.21 9.59 10.11
N ASP A 75 1.39 9.97 9.65
CA ASP A 75 2.60 9.95 10.45
C ASP A 75 2.47 10.99 11.57
N TYR A 76 3.02 10.66 12.73
CA TYR A 76 3.11 11.59 13.84
C TYR A 76 4.48 12.24 13.89
N LYS A 77 4.50 13.56 14.08
CA LYS A 77 5.71 14.32 14.41
C LYS A 77 5.51 15.10 15.70
N CYS A 78 6.56 15.15 16.54
CA CYS A 78 6.50 15.95 17.76
C CYS A 78 6.58 17.45 17.42
N SER A 79 5.61 18.23 17.90
CA SER A 79 5.54 19.68 17.65
C SER A 79 6.75 20.44 18.19
N ALA A 80 7.27 20.03 19.34
CA ALA A 80 8.44 20.65 19.95
C ALA A 80 9.74 20.33 19.19
N ASP A 81 9.77 19.23 18.43
CA ASP A 81 10.93 18.79 17.65
C ASP A 81 10.94 19.31 16.21
N THR A 82 9.82 19.83 15.73
CA THR A 82 9.63 20.14 14.31
C THR A 82 9.56 21.64 14.11
N PHE A 83 10.47 22.19 13.29
CA PHE A 83 10.42 23.58 12.84
C PHE A 83 9.37 23.79 11.76
N ILE A 84 8.70 24.94 11.79
CA ILE A 84 7.61 25.24 10.84
C ILE A 84 8.09 25.28 9.39
N ASP A 85 9.33 25.71 9.17
CA ASP A 85 9.98 25.83 7.86
C ASP A 85 9.94 24.52 7.05
N LEU A 86 10.10 23.38 7.74
CA LEU A 86 10.12 22.05 7.12
C LEU A 86 8.87 21.76 6.29
N HIS A 87 7.72 22.23 6.77
CA HIS A 87 6.42 22.02 6.16
C HIS A 87 5.95 23.26 5.37
N PHE A 88 6.18 24.47 5.88
CA PHE A 88 5.64 25.68 5.27
C PHE A 88 6.25 26.02 3.92
N ASP A 89 7.49 25.58 3.66
CA ASP A 89 8.14 25.78 2.36
C ASP A 89 7.59 24.84 1.27
N LYS A 90 6.81 23.81 1.64
CA LYS A 90 6.32 22.76 0.71
C LYS A 90 4.80 22.72 0.61
N GLU A 91 4.12 22.95 1.73
CA GLU A 91 2.68 22.75 1.88
C GLU A 91 1.90 24.05 1.61
N LYS A 92 0.69 23.92 1.05
CA LYS A 92 -0.15 25.10 0.74
C LYS A 92 -1.03 25.53 1.91
N TRP A 93 -1.44 24.58 2.74
CA TRP A 93 -2.34 24.82 3.86
C TRP A 93 -2.29 23.64 4.86
N PHE A 94 -2.78 23.88 6.08
CA PHE A 94 -2.99 22.86 7.11
C PHE A 94 -4.29 23.13 7.87
N THR A 95 -4.80 22.12 8.57
CA THR A 95 -5.85 22.31 9.59
C THR A 95 -5.19 22.49 10.95
N PHE A 96 -5.60 23.52 11.69
CA PHE A 96 -5.27 23.69 13.10
C PHE A 96 -6.52 23.45 13.95
N ARG A 97 -6.38 22.68 15.03
CA ARG A 97 -7.44 22.39 15.98
C ARG A 97 -6.91 22.70 17.38
N ALA A 98 -7.62 23.54 18.12
CA ALA A 98 -7.39 23.78 19.55
C ALA A 98 -8.50 23.08 20.37
N GLU A 99 -8.30 23.02 21.69
CA GLU A 99 -9.17 22.47 22.75
C GLU A 99 -10.56 21.91 22.34
N ASP A 100 -10.84 20.67 22.75
CA ASP A 100 -12.11 19.93 22.52
C ASP A 100 -12.54 19.71 21.05
N TYR A 101 -11.72 20.13 20.06
CA TYR A 101 -11.98 19.94 18.63
C TYR A 101 -13.29 20.58 18.13
N GLU A 102 -13.90 21.49 18.91
CA GLU A 102 -15.14 22.15 18.51
C GLU A 102 -14.93 23.14 17.35
N LEU A 103 -13.78 23.84 17.37
CA LEU A 103 -13.40 24.80 16.34
C LEU A 103 -12.20 24.30 15.53
N GLU A 104 -12.42 24.15 14.23
CA GLU A 104 -11.36 23.83 13.26
C GLU A 104 -11.02 25.05 12.41
N TYR A 105 -9.73 25.31 12.23
CA TYR A 105 -9.23 26.40 11.43
C TYR A 105 -8.52 25.85 10.20
N ARG A 106 -8.92 26.29 9.01
CA ARG A 106 -8.13 26.09 7.80
C ARG A 106 -7.12 27.22 7.69
N VAL A 107 -5.84 26.91 7.82
CA VAL A 107 -4.75 27.89 7.74
C VAL A 107 -4.04 27.75 6.41
N THR A 108 -4.18 28.75 5.55
CA THR A 108 -3.53 28.82 4.25
C THR A 108 -2.19 29.55 4.37
N ILE A 109 -1.13 28.97 3.81
CA ILE A 109 0.19 29.60 3.69
C ILE A 109 0.18 30.40 2.38
N GLU A 110 0.04 31.72 2.48
CA GLU A 110 -0.16 32.58 1.31
C GLU A 110 1.17 32.97 0.66
N LYS A 111 2.20 33.27 1.47
CA LYS A 111 3.51 33.72 0.99
C LYS A 111 4.64 33.35 1.97
N CYS A 112 5.80 32.98 1.43
CA CYS A 112 7.07 33.06 2.14
C CYS A 112 7.66 34.46 1.92
N LEU A 113 8.12 35.10 2.99
CA LEU A 113 8.67 36.45 3.02
C LEU A 113 10.15 36.36 3.37
N GLU A 114 11.04 36.71 2.45
CA GLU A 114 12.50 36.69 2.73
C GLU A 114 12.88 37.82 3.71
N ASP A 115 12.23 38.97 3.57
CA ASP A 115 12.47 40.18 4.36
C ASP A 115 11.22 40.64 5.12
N MET A 116 10.74 39.84 6.07
CA MET A 116 9.74 40.27 7.05
C MET A 116 10.32 41.38 7.94
N GLU A 117 9.56 42.46 8.12
CA GLU A 117 9.95 43.67 8.86
C GLU A 117 9.87 43.50 10.39
N PHE A 118 9.05 42.55 10.86
CA PHE A 118 8.75 42.37 12.28
C PHE A 118 9.35 41.07 12.80
N ASP A 119 9.92 41.14 14.01
CA ASP A 119 10.43 40.00 14.78
C ASP A 119 9.35 39.39 15.70
N PHE A 120 8.09 39.73 15.51
CA PHE A 120 6.94 39.20 16.26
C PHE A 120 5.77 38.90 15.30
N PRO A 121 4.80 38.05 15.70
CA PRO A 121 3.58 37.82 14.93
C PRO A 121 2.74 39.10 14.78
N VAL A 122 2.26 39.38 13.56
CA VAL A 122 1.46 40.59 13.27
C VAL A 122 0.21 40.24 12.48
N ILE A 123 -0.95 40.65 12.98
CA ILE A 123 -2.24 40.57 12.27
C ILE A 123 -2.34 41.74 11.30
N ILE A 124 -2.42 41.43 10.01
CA ILE A 124 -2.56 42.42 8.93
C ILE A 124 -4.02 42.83 8.78
N LYS A 125 -4.93 41.84 8.85
CA LYS A 125 -6.34 42.06 8.56
C LYS A 125 -7.20 40.99 9.23
N GLN A 126 -8.37 41.39 9.70
CA GLN A 126 -9.38 40.47 10.24
C GLN A 126 -10.78 40.85 9.77
N THR A 127 -11.71 39.91 9.88
CA THR A 127 -13.15 40.19 9.75
C THR A 127 -13.65 40.97 10.96
N GLU A 128 -14.49 41.99 10.77
CA GLU A 128 -14.92 42.85 11.89
C GLU A 128 -15.90 42.15 12.84
N HIS A 129 -16.92 41.43 12.34
CA HIS A 129 -17.96 40.81 13.17
C HIS A 129 -18.57 39.54 12.56
N SER A 130 -18.97 38.58 13.42
CA SER A 130 -19.97 37.54 13.12
C SER A 130 -21.06 37.49 14.19
N GLN A 131 -22.10 36.69 13.94
CA GLN A 131 -23.16 36.43 14.91
C GLN A 131 -22.70 35.62 16.14
N THR A 132 -21.54 34.95 16.07
CA THR A 132 -21.10 33.97 17.08
C THR A 132 -19.81 34.35 17.80
N GLN A 133 -18.96 35.21 17.21
CA GLN A 133 -17.66 35.58 17.78
C GLN A 133 -17.29 37.02 17.43
N LYS A 134 -16.80 37.76 18.42
CA LYS A 134 -16.29 39.13 18.29
C LYS A 134 -14.79 39.11 18.61
N TRP A 135 -13.97 39.56 17.66
CA TRP A 135 -12.53 39.65 17.84
C TRP A 135 -12.15 40.88 18.66
N THR A 136 -11.02 40.78 19.34
CA THR A 136 -10.32 41.92 19.93
C THR A 136 -9.91 42.91 18.83
N GLU A 137 -9.81 44.20 19.16
CA GLU A 137 -9.38 45.21 18.18
C GLU A 137 -7.97 44.91 17.66
N LEU A 138 -7.76 45.05 16.35
CA LEU A 138 -6.53 44.66 15.67
C LEU A 138 -5.28 45.37 16.25
N GLU A 139 -5.41 46.65 16.58
CA GLU A 139 -4.32 47.45 17.15
C GLU A 139 -3.93 46.97 18.55
N GLU A 140 -4.94 46.68 19.39
CA GLU A 140 -4.74 46.14 20.73
C GLU A 140 -4.08 44.75 20.69
N GLN A 141 -4.58 43.87 19.82
CA GLN A 141 -4.04 42.52 19.69
C GLN A 141 -2.59 42.53 19.17
N ASN A 142 -2.29 43.36 18.18
CA ASN A 142 -0.91 43.53 17.69
C ASN A 142 0.03 44.13 18.74
N LEU A 143 -0.47 45.04 19.59
CA LEU A 143 0.32 45.58 20.69
C LEU A 143 0.65 44.50 21.73
N ASN A 144 -0.29 43.59 22.00
CA ASN A 144 -0.06 42.45 22.88
C ASN A 144 0.93 41.45 22.28
N LEU A 145 0.76 41.07 21.01
CA LEU A 145 1.70 40.19 20.30
C LEU A 145 3.12 40.79 20.27
N LYS A 146 3.25 42.11 20.05
CA LYS A 146 4.53 42.80 20.09
C LYS A 146 5.20 42.73 21.46
N LYS A 147 4.42 42.85 22.54
CA LYS A 147 4.95 42.83 23.91
C LYS A 147 5.30 41.43 24.38
N LEU A 148 4.52 40.43 23.97
CA LEU A 148 4.52 39.09 24.55
C LEU A 148 5.14 38.02 23.65
N ARG A 149 5.25 38.24 22.34
CA ARG A 149 5.66 37.22 21.35
C ARG A 149 6.78 37.65 20.41
N THR A 150 7.61 38.60 20.81
CA THR A 150 8.88 38.87 20.11
C THR A 150 9.74 37.63 20.06
N VAL A 151 10.22 37.27 18.88
CA VAL A 151 11.10 36.12 18.64
C VAL A 151 12.54 36.57 18.77
N LYS A 152 13.27 35.95 19.69
CA LYS A 152 14.72 36.15 19.83
C LYS A 152 15.44 34.99 19.15
N TYR A 153 16.34 35.31 18.23
CA TYR A 153 17.08 34.31 17.49
C TYR A 153 18.36 33.90 18.23
N GLY A 154 18.58 32.59 18.34
CA GLY A 154 19.74 31.99 18.97
C GLY A 154 19.73 30.49 18.78
N GLU A 155 20.09 29.76 19.82
CA GLU A 155 20.06 28.29 19.81
C GLU A 155 18.63 27.75 19.57
N PRO A 156 18.48 26.65 18.81
CA PRO A 156 17.21 25.96 18.63
C PRO A 156 16.48 25.66 19.96
N ASP A 157 15.19 25.97 20.02
CA ASP A 157 14.33 25.72 21.18
C ASP A 157 13.37 24.55 20.94
N TYR A 158 13.53 23.51 21.74
CA TYR A 158 12.74 22.26 21.67
C TYR A 158 11.88 22.03 22.91
N ARG A 159 11.61 23.08 23.68
CA ARG A 159 10.67 23.01 24.80
C ARG A 159 9.26 22.69 24.30
N SER A 160 8.54 21.90 25.07
CA SER A 160 7.12 21.63 24.85
C SER A 160 6.27 22.88 25.08
N HIS A 161 5.07 22.92 24.49
CA HIS A 161 4.05 23.93 24.73
C HIS A 161 3.89 24.22 26.24
N SER A 162 3.70 23.18 27.05
CA SER A 162 3.51 23.31 28.50
C SER A 162 4.70 23.95 29.22
N GLU A 163 5.92 23.66 28.79
CA GLU A 163 7.12 24.28 29.36
C GLU A 163 7.24 25.75 28.97
N ILE A 164 6.93 26.07 27.70
CA ILE A 164 6.93 27.44 27.19
C ILE A 164 5.87 28.27 27.93
N VAL A 165 4.61 27.81 27.99
CA VAL A 165 3.52 28.53 28.69
C VAL A 165 3.86 28.76 30.16
N LYS A 166 4.35 27.75 30.89
CA LYS A 166 4.78 27.91 32.29
C LYS A 166 5.89 28.94 32.49
N GLU A 167 6.77 29.11 31.51
CA GLU A 167 7.82 30.13 31.58
C GLU A 167 7.27 31.52 31.26
N LEU A 168 6.38 31.63 30.28
CA LEU A 168 5.68 32.87 29.92
C LEU A 168 4.86 33.42 31.09
N GLU A 169 4.19 32.55 31.85
CA GLU A 169 3.46 32.93 33.08
C GLU A 169 4.38 33.47 34.19
N LYS A 170 5.58 32.90 34.33
CA LYS A 170 6.55 33.29 35.38
C LYS A 170 7.34 34.55 35.02
N LYS A 171 7.51 34.83 33.73
CA LYS A 171 8.25 35.96 33.19
C LYS A 171 7.32 36.71 32.26
N VAL A 172 6.55 37.65 32.82
CA VAL A 172 5.48 38.45 32.16
C VAL A 172 5.89 39.14 30.83
N THR A 173 7.15 39.04 30.39
CA THR A 173 7.68 39.58 29.11
C THR A 173 8.70 38.68 28.40
N ALA A 174 8.77 37.37 28.68
CA ALA A 174 9.65 36.48 27.89
C ALA A 174 9.01 36.24 26.51
N GLY A 175 9.75 36.50 25.44
CA GLY A 175 9.29 36.25 24.07
C GLY A 175 9.50 34.79 23.64
N LEU A 176 9.30 34.52 22.35
CA LEU A 176 9.58 33.24 21.71
C LEU A 176 11.07 33.11 21.36
N GLN A 177 11.55 31.89 21.11
CA GLN A 177 12.95 31.63 20.77
C GLN A 177 13.05 30.96 19.39
N GLY A 178 13.54 31.74 18.42
CA GLY A 178 13.78 31.29 17.06
C GLY A 178 15.22 30.85 16.85
N SER A 179 15.48 30.17 15.72
CA SER A 179 16.84 29.83 15.28
C SER A 179 17.03 30.09 13.79
N HIS A 180 18.20 30.61 13.42
CA HIS A 180 18.64 30.69 12.02
C HIS A 180 19.19 29.36 11.50
N GLU A 181 19.58 28.47 12.41
CA GLU A 181 20.07 27.11 12.15
C GLU A 181 19.00 26.10 12.58
N ALA A 182 17.78 26.30 12.08
CA ALA A 182 16.63 25.45 12.41
C ALA A 182 16.84 24.02 11.89
N VAL A 183 17.06 23.06 12.81
CA VAL A 183 17.20 21.63 12.51
C VAL A 183 16.10 20.87 13.26
N SER A 184 15.26 20.12 12.55
CA SER A 184 14.21 19.33 13.21
C SER A 184 14.77 18.02 13.75
N ARG A 185 14.22 17.58 14.88
CA ARG A 185 14.51 16.30 15.55
C ARG A 185 13.52 15.23 15.11
N GLU A 186 13.96 13.98 15.09
CA GLU A 186 13.14 12.86 14.62
C GLU A 186 12.97 11.74 15.64
N GLU A 187 13.63 11.83 16.79
CA GLU A 187 13.67 10.75 17.80
C GLU A 187 12.29 10.44 18.39
N ARG A 188 11.39 11.43 18.41
CA ARG A 188 10.01 11.29 18.91
C ARG A 188 8.98 11.16 17.78
N ASN A 189 9.39 11.01 16.52
CA ASN A 189 8.46 10.83 15.41
C ASN A 189 8.00 9.36 15.34
N GLU A 190 6.75 9.13 14.95
CA GLU A 190 6.21 7.78 14.75
C GLU A 190 5.61 7.67 13.35
N LYS A 191 6.02 6.64 12.60
CA LYS A 191 5.42 6.34 11.30
C LYS A 191 4.06 5.69 11.47
N SER A 192 3.14 6.05 10.58
CA SER A 192 1.81 5.47 10.49
C SER A 192 1.87 4.00 10.05
N ALA A 193 0.79 3.27 10.29
CA ALA A 193 0.69 1.90 9.82
C ALA A 193 0.75 1.84 8.29
N PHE A 194 0.17 2.81 7.58
CA PHE A 194 0.26 2.93 6.13
C PHE A 194 1.69 3.13 5.64
N THR A 195 2.44 4.08 6.22
CA THR A 195 3.83 4.34 5.83
C THR A 195 4.69 3.09 6.06
N LEU A 196 4.53 2.45 7.22
CA LEU A 196 5.23 1.20 7.52
C LEU A 196 4.82 0.07 6.57
N LEU A 197 3.55 -0.02 6.20
CA LEU A 197 3.04 -0.99 5.23
C LEU A 197 3.51 -0.72 3.80
N ASN A 198 3.69 0.53 3.41
CA ASN A 198 4.25 0.90 2.12
C ASN A 198 5.74 0.60 2.05
N GLU A 199 6.49 0.93 3.10
CA GLU A 199 7.89 0.55 3.23
C GLU A 199 8.04 -0.97 3.22
N PHE A 200 7.14 -1.68 3.92
CA PHE A 200 7.05 -3.13 3.85
C PHE A 200 6.75 -3.61 2.44
N ALA A 201 5.73 -3.08 1.76
CA ALA A 201 5.37 -3.49 0.42
C ALA A 201 6.52 -3.25 -0.56
N GLN A 202 7.29 -2.15 -0.43
CA GLN A 202 8.50 -1.92 -1.21
C GLN A 202 9.61 -2.93 -0.88
N GLN A 203 9.85 -3.23 0.40
CA GLN A 203 10.82 -4.25 0.81
C GLN A 203 10.38 -5.66 0.40
N PHE A 204 9.07 -5.92 0.40
CA PHE A 204 8.44 -7.17 0.04
C PHE A 204 8.51 -7.38 -1.47
N SER A 205 8.18 -6.36 -2.28
CA SER A 205 8.42 -6.37 -3.73
C SER A 205 9.89 -6.65 -4.03
N LYS A 206 10.82 -5.93 -3.38
CA LYS A 206 12.27 -6.20 -3.50
C LYS A 206 12.68 -7.59 -3.02
N MET A 207 11.99 -8.18 -2.04
CA MET A 207 12.24 -9.54 -1.58
C MET A 207 11.67 -10.58 -2.52
N ILE A 208 10.52 -10.33 -3.15
CA ILE A 208 9.96 -11.17 -4.21
C ILE A 208 10.92 -11.12 -5.40
N GLU A 209 11.35 -9.95 -5.85
CA GLU A 209 12.37 -9.77 -6.90
C GLU A 209 13.71 -10.47 -6.58
N ASN A 210 14.09 -10.55 -5.30
CA ASN A 210 15.33 -11.23 -4.87
C ASN A 210 15.17 -12.73 -4.58
N LYS A 211 13.93 -13.25 -4.45
CA LYS A 211 13.62 -14.67 -4.18
C LYS A 211 13.05 -15.39 -5.39
N GLU A 212 12.46 -14.67 -6.32
CA GLU A 212 12.34 -15.14 -7.70
C GLU A 212 13.74 -15.05 -8.28
N ILE A 213 14.25 -16.19 -8.76
CA ILE A 213 15.44 -16.21 -9.58
C ILE A 213 15.10 -15.32 -10.78
N ASP A 214 15.60 -14.08 -10.77
CA ASP A 214 15.73 -13.13 -11.87
C ASP A 214 15.06 -13.64 -13.16
N MET A 215 13.72 -13.50 -13.21
CA MET A 215 12.90 -13.98 -14.33
C MET A 215 13.31 -13.27 -15.63
N GLU A 216 13.85 -12.05 -15.53
CA GLU A 216 14.54 -11.35 -16.62
C GLU A 216 15.81 -12.08 -17.09
N LYS A 217 16.66 -12.57 -16.18
CA LYS A 217 17.79 -13.44 -16.56
C LYS A 217 17.35 -14.79 -17.11
N ILE A 218 16.28 -15.39 -16.59
CA ILE A 218 15.72 -16.63 -17.14
C ILE A 218 15.18 -16.36 -18.55
N ASN A 219 14.39 -15.31 -18.76
CA ASN A 219 13.91 -14.90 -20.08
C ASN A 219 15.05 -14.48 -21.04
N MET A 220 16.13 -13.88 -20.54
CA MET A 220 17.36 -13.64 -21.32
C MET A 220 18.11 -14.94 -21.66
N LEU A 221 18.09 -15.93 -20.78
CA LEU A 221 18.68 -17.25 -21.02
C LEU A 221 17.81 -18.08 -21.99
N MET A 222 16.48 -17.88 -21.98
CA MET A 222 15.45 -18.53 -22.81
C MET A 222 15.10 -17.71 -24.07
N GLY A 223 16.06 -16.92 -24.58
CA GLY A 223 15.83 -15.84 -25.53
C GLY A 223 14.79 -16.11 -26.63
N GLN A 224 13.89 -15.13 -26.83
CA GLN A 224 12.99 -15.06 -27.98
C GLN A 224 13.81 -14.94 -29.29
N ASN A 225 14.07 -16.06 -29.95
CA ASN A 225 14.37 -16.15 -31.37
C ASN A 225 13.72 -17.42 -31.93
N ARG A 226 12.50 -17.29 -32.44
CA ARG A 226 11.86 -18.31 -33.27
C ARG A 226 12.48 -18.27 -34.66
N GLU A 227 13.62 -18.93 -34.83
CA GLU A 227 13.99 -19.46 -36.15
C GLU A 227 13.45 -20.88 -36.24
N SER A 228 12.81 -21.19 -37.36
CA SER A 228 12.15 -22.46 -37.66
C SER A 228 13.13 -23.63 -37.53
N ILE A 229 13.13 -24.30 -36.38
CA ILE A 229 13.79 -25.58 -36.19
C ILE A 229 12.98 -26.61 -36.98
N GLN A 230 13.64 -27.31 -37.91
CA GLN A 230 13.07 -28.45 -38.60
C GLN A 230 12.72 -29.52 -37.56
N GLU A 231 11.52 -30.08 -37.66
CA GLU A 231 11.01 -31.18 -36.83
C GLU A 231 11.88 -32.44 -37.02
N GLU A 232 13.05 -32.48 -36.37
CA GLU A 232 13.70 -33.73 -36.03
C GLU A 232 12.99 -34.31 -34.81
N GLU A 233 12.72 -35.61 -34.81
CA GLU A 233 12.21 -36.28 -33.62
C GLU A 233 13.17 -36.00 -32.46
N PRO A 234 12.68 -35.53 -31.31
CA PRO A 234 13.56 -35.18 -30.20
C PRO A 234 14.36 -36.42 -29.78
N GLU A 235 15.70 -36.30 -29.77
CA GLU A 235 16.58 -37.28 -29.12
C GLU A 235 16.93 -36.80 -27.70
N SER A 236 17.17 -37.72 -26.77
CA SER A 236 17.59 -37.39 -25.40
C SER A 236 18.93 -36.64 -25.38
N ARG A 237 19.01 -35.58 -24.56
CA ARG A 237 20.25 -34.82 -24.31
C ARG A 237 21.01 -35.33 -23.07
N TYR A 238 20.51 -36.40 -22.45
CA TYR A 238 21.08 -37.08 -21.28
C TYR A 238 21.51 -36.14 -20.13
N PRO A 239 20.65 -35.21 -19.68
CA PRO A 239 21.04 -34.20 -18.71
C PRO A 239 21.47 -34.81 -17.37
N LYS A 240 22.46 -34.17 -16.73
CA LYS A 240 22.88 -34.46 -15.36
C LYS A 240 22.64 -33.26 -14.45
N VAL A 241 22.18 -33.54 -13.23
CA VAL A 241 21.88 -32.50 -12.24
C VAL A 241 23.13 -31.66 -11.91
N LYS A 242 24.31 -32.28 -11.83
CA LYS A 242 25.57 -31.55 -11.61
C LYS A 242 25.85 -30.54 -12.72
N GLU A 243 25.68 -30.96 -13.97
CA GLU A 243 25.97 -30.15 -15.15
C GLU A 243 25.04 -28.95 -15.21
N GLN A 244 23.75 -29.14 -14.88
CA GLN A 244 22.80 -28.05 -14.72
C GLN A 244 23.27 -27.03 -13.66
N LEU A 245 23.69 -27.50 -12.48
CA LEU A 245 24.20 -26.63 -11.41
C LEU A 245 25.44 -25.85 -11.83
N LEU A 246 26.27 -26.38 -12.74
CA LEU A 246 27.46 -25.70 -13.25
C LEU A 246 27.15 -24.50 -14.15
N TYR A 247 25.92 -24.33 -14.65
CA TYR A 247 25.52 -23.13 -15.40
C TYR A 247 25.29 -21.91 -14.51
N TYR A 248 24.90 -22.11 -13.25
CA TYR A 248 24.69 -21.01 -12.29
C TYR A 248 26.00 -20.32 -11.90
N GLU A 249 25.95 -19.06 -11.49
CA GLU A 249 27.13 -18.43 -10.89
C GLU A 249 27.42 -19.02 -9.50
N LYS A 250 28.68 -18.95 -9.06
CA LYS A 250 29.08 -19.48 -7.73
C LYS A 250 28.28 -18.82 -6.59
N LYS A 251 27.88 -17.55 -6.74
CA LYS A 251 27.05 -16.83 -5.77
C LYS A 251 25.64 -17.43 -5.63
N ASP A 252 25.06 -17.93 -6.73
CA ASP A 252 23.72 -18.51 -6.72
C ASP A 252 23.76 -19.91 -6.10
N LEU A 253 24.82 -20.67 -6.38
CA LEU A 253 25.08 -21.93 -5.68
C LEU A 253 25.30 -21.74 -4.17
N TRP A 254 25.88 -20.61 -3.73
CA TRP A 254 25.94 -20.29 -2.30
C TRP A 254 24.56 -20.06 -1.69
N LYS A 255 23.65 -19.37 -2.39
CA LYS A 255 22.26 -19.19 -1.94
C LYS A 255 21.55 -20.53 -1.84
N MET A 256 21.65 -21.39 -2.86
CA MET A 256 21.07 -22.74 -2.83
C MET A 256 21.63 -23.58 -1.68
N ALA A 257 22.93 -23.52 -1.43
CA ALA A 257 23.55 -24.23 -0.32
C ALA A 257 23.08 -23.73 1.06
N GLU A 258 22.81 -22.43 1.18
CA GLU A 258 22.22 -21.83 2.38
C GLU A 258 20.77 -22.29 2.60
N GLU A 259 19.94 -22.29 1.55
CA GLU A 259 18.57 -22.82 1.59
C GLU A 259 18.52 -24.32 1.96
N LEU A 260 19.53 -25.09 1.54
CA LEU A 260 19.67 -26.50 1.88
C LEU A 260 20.35 -26.74 3.24
N HIS A 261 20.66 -25.68 3.99
CA HIS A 261 21.37 -25.72 5.28
C HIS A 261 22.69 -26.51 5.23
N LEU A 262 23.40 -26.45 4.09
CA LEU A 262 24.67 -27.14 3.93
C LEU A 262 25.73 -26.51 4.83
N LEU A 263 26.56 -27.34 5.46
CA LEU A 263 27.69 -26.88 6.26
C LEU A 263 28.96 -26.77 5.42
N ARG A 264 29.86 -25.84 5.77
CA ARG A 264 31.21 -25.72 5.18
C ARG A 264 31.23 -25.63 3.64
N TYR A 265 30.33 -24.85 3.05
CA TYR A 265 30.20 -24.71 1.59
C TYR A 265 30.94 -23.49 1.02
N LYS A 266 31.15 -22.43 1.82
CA LYS A 266 31.73 -21.15 1.36
C LYS A 266 33.17 -21.28 0.82
N SER A 267 33.94 -22.25 1.31
CA SER A 267 35.32 -22.52 0.87
C SER A 267 35.42 -23.47 -0.33
N LEU A 268 34.33 -24.07 -0.78
CA LEU A 268 34.35 -25.07 -1.86
C LEU A 268 34.61 -24.42 -3.22
N THR A 269 35.20 -25.19 -4.15
CA THR A 269 35.22 -24.80 -5.57
C THR A 269 33.80 -24.82 -6.14
N LYS A 270 33.59 -24.22 -7.31
CA LYS A 270 32.26 -24.25 -7.96
C LYS A 270 31.83 -25.70 -8.25
N ASP A 271 32.77 -26.53 -8.68
CA ASP A 271 32.53 -27.94 -9.01
C ASP A 271 32.18 -28.77 -7.76
N ASP A 272 32.98 -28.65 -6.68
CA ASP A 272 32.71 -29.35 -5.42
C ASP A 272 31.40 -28.90 -4.78
N LEU A 273 31.06 -27.61 -4.93
CA LEU A 273 29.81 -27.06 -4.43
C LEU A 273 28.60 -27.60 -5.21
N ALA A 274 28.68 -27.64 -6.55
CA ALA A 274 27.64 -28.23 -7.39
C ALA A 274 27.45 -29.72 -7.08
N GLU A 275 28.54 -30.47 -6.90
CA GLU A 275 28.49 -31.87 -6.51
C GLU A 275 27.82 -32.05 -5.13
N LYS A 276 28.16 -31.20 -4.16
CA LYS A 276 27.56 -31.24 -2.82
C LYS A 276 26.06 -30.93 -2.85
N ILE A 277 25.64 -29.92 -3.63
CA ILE A 277 24.23 -29.56 -3.79
C ILE A 277 23.47 -30.71 -4.47
N LYS A 278 23.99 -31.26 -5.57
CA LYS A 278 23.42 -32.43 -6.25
C LYS A 278 23.15 -33.57 -5.26
N ASN A 279 24.17 -33.92 -4.48
CA ASN A 279 24.08 -35.03 -3.54
C ASN A 279 23.04 -34.79 -2.45
N GLU A 280 22.80 -33.54 -2.05
CA GLU A 280 21.75 -33.19 -1.09
C GLU A 280 20.35 -33.23 -1.71
N ILE A 281 20.14 -32.59 -2.88
CA ILE A 281 18.81 -32.52 -3.51
C ILE A 281 18.31 -33.87 -4.02
N LEU A 282 19.21 -34.81 -4.33
CA LEU A 282 18.85 -36.18 -4.71
C LEU A 282 18.62 -37.11 -3.51
N ARG A 283 18.74 -36.64 -2.27
CA ARG A 283 18.34 -37.44 -1.10
C ARG A 283 16.82 -37.62 -1.12
N PRO A 284 16.29 -38.86 -0.95
CA PRO A 284 14.84 -39.10 -0.96
C PRO A 284 14.04 -38.22 0.00
N SER A 285 14.57 -37.96 1.20
CA SER A 285 13.92 -37.09 2.19
C SER A 285 13.85 -35.63 1.76
N VAL A 286 14.90 -35.13 1.11
CA VAL A 286 15.00 -33.75 0.62
C VAL A 286 14.08 -33.55 -0.58
N MET A 287 14.09 -34.48 -1.54
CA MET A 287 13.19 -34.45 -2.69
C MET A 287 11.72 -34.50 -2.27
N LYS A 288 11.35 -35.39 -1.32
CA LYS A 288 10.00 -35.39 -0.75
C LYS A 288 9.64 -34.03 -0.20
N ASN A 289 10.48 -33.46 0.67
CA ASN A 289 10.22 -32.17 1.31
C ASN A 289 10.06 -31.02 0.29
N ARG A 290 10.95 -30.93 -0.71
CA ARG A 290 10.91 -29.88 -1.75
C ARG A 290 9.68 -29.97 -2.65
N MET A 291 9.12 -31.17 -2.84
CA MET A 291 7.91 -31.39 -3.65
C MET A 291 6.59 -31.25 -2.86
N LEU A 292 6.63 -31.10 -1.52
CA LEU A 292 5.42 -31.08 -0.68
C LEU A 292 4.44 -29.93 -0.98
N ILE A 293 4.94 -28.82 -1.52
CA ILE A 293 4.14 -27.63 -1.81
C ILE A 293 3.59 -27.58 -3.24
N LEU A 294 3.97 -28.53 -4.09
CA LEU A 294 3.56 -28.57 -5.50
C LEU A 294 2.13 -29.10 -5.65
N GLN A 295 1.36 -28.53 -6.58
CA GLN A 295 -0.04 -28.90 -6.81
C GLN A 295 -0.16 -30.16 -7.69
N ASP A 296 -1.37 -30.70 -7.80
CA ASP A 296 -1.61 -31.95 -8.56
C ASP A 296 -1.26 -31.74 -10.04
N GLU A 297 -1.68 -30.61 -10.59
CA GLU A 297 -1.44 -30.21 -11.97
C GLU A 297 0.06 -30.02 -12.26
N ASP A 298 0.83 -29.55 -11.25
CA ASP A 298 2.29 -29.46 -11.37
C ASP A 298 2.92 -30.86 -11.45
N MET A 299 2.48 -31.77 -10.58
CA MET A 299 2.95 -33.15 -10.58
C MET A 299 2.56 -33.89 -11.86
N ASP A 300 1.35 -33.65 -12.38
CA ASP A 300 0.87 -34.27 -13.62
C ASP A 300 1.77 -33.88 -14.80
N ALA A 301 2.13 -32.59 -14.92
CA ALA A 301 3.07 -32.12 -15.94
C ALA A 301 4.46 -32.77 -15.79
N PHE A 302 4.96 -32.88 -14.56
CA PHE A 302 6.25 -33.53 -14.30
C PHE A 302 6.22 -35.04 -14.59
N GLU A 303 5.14 -35.73 -14.25
CA GLU A 303 4.95 -37.15 -14.54
C GLU A 303 4.73 -37.42 -16.03
N GLU A 304 4.14 -36.48 -16.76
CA GLU A 304 4.14 -36.48 -18.22
C GLU A 304 5.56 -36.36 -18.77
N ALA A 305 6.36 -35.43 -18.25
CA ALA A 305 7.75 -35.26 -18.67
C ALA A 305 8.63 -36.50 -18.38
N ILE A 306 8.32 -37.27 -17.34
CA ILE A 306 8.99 -38.55 -17.05
C ILE A 306 8.58 -39.66 -18.00
N ARG A 307 7.34 -39.63 -18.53
CA ARG A 307 6.82 -40.68 -19.43
C ARG A 307 7.35 -40.54 -20.85
N SER A 308 7.83 -39.38 -21.25
CA SER A 308 8.48 -39.18 -22.53
C SER A 308 9.79 -40.01 -22.57
N ASP A 309 9.96 -40.84 -23.61
CA ASP A 309 11.16 -41.69 -23.79
C ASP A 309 12.46 -40.87 -23.92
N CYS A 310 12.32 -39.58 -24.25
CA CYS A 310 13.33 -38.53 -24.37
C CYS A 310 12.69 -37.18 -23.98
N GLY A 311 13.45 -36.08 -24.01
CA GLY A 311 12.85 -34.76 -23.79
C GLY A 311 11.95 -34.30 -24.95
N TYR A 312 11.23 -33.20 -24.75
CA TYR A 312 10.21 -32.71 -25.68
C TYR A 312 9.98 -31.21 -25.53
N TYR A 313 9.22 -30.61 -26.45
CA TYR A 313 8.81 -29.21 -26.40
C TYR A 313 7.39 -29.11 -25.82
N PRO A 314 7.21 -28.67 -24.56
CA PRO A 314 5.90 -28.58 -23.93
C PRO A 314 5.06 -27.42 -24.47
N GLU A 315 3.75 -27.52 -24.35
CA GLU A 315 2.85 -26.38 -24.52
C GLU A 315 3.08 -25.32 -23.42
N GLU A 316 2.73 -24.05 -23.69
CA GLU A 316 2.96 -22.91 -22.79
C GLU A 316 2.42 -23.14 -21.37
N ALA A 317 1.22 -23.74 -21.24
CA ALA A 317 0.62 -24.05 -19.95
C ALA A 317 1.42 -25.10 -19.15
N SER A 318 1.93 -26.13 -19.83
CA SER A 318 2.77 -27.17 -19.22
C SER A 318 4.14 -26.61 -18.87
N MET A 319 4.71 -25.76 -19.73
CA MET A 319 6.00 -25.09 -19.50
C MET A 319 6.03 -24.34 -18.17
N LYS A 320 5.02 -23.50 -17.91
CA LYS A 320 4.88 -22.75 -16.65
C LYS A 320 4.86 -23.65 -15.41
N ARG A 321 4.32 -24.87 -15.53
CA ARG A 321 4.31 -25.86 -14.44
C ARG A 321 5.67 -26.52 -14.26
N LEU A 322 6.33 -26.87 -15.36
CA LEU A 322 7.65 -27.50 -15.37
C LEU A 322 8.75 -26.57 -14.87
N GLU A 323 8.61 -25.26 -15.05
CA GLU A 323 9.50 -24.23 -14.47
C GLU A 323 9.63 -24.37 -12.94
N LYS A 324 8.57 -24.81 -12.24
CA LYS A 324 8.65 -25.07 -10.79
C LYS A 324 9.66 -26.17 -10.46
N PHE A 325 9.75 -27.22 -11.29
CA PHE A 325 10.70 -28.32 -11.14
C PHE A 325 12.12 -27.92 -11.56
N PHE A 326 12.24 -27.05 -12.57
CA PHE A 326 13.51 -26.42 -12.94
C PHE A 326 14.07 -25.60 -11.77
N ASN A 327 13.23 -24.75 -11.16
CA ASN A 327 13.60 -23.88 -10.04
C ASN A 327 14.04 -24.64 -8.78
N ILE A 328 13.56 -25.87 -8.59
CA ILE A 328 13.98 -26.72 -7.46
C ILE A 328 15.08 -27.74 -7.82
N GLY A 329 15.56 -27.76 -9.08
CA GLY A 329 16.71 -28.54 -9.56
C GLY A 329 16.40 -29.96 -10.01
N TYR A 330 15.17 -30.25 -10.43
CA TYR A 330 14.71 -31.60 -10.81
C TYR A 330 14.39 -31.76 -12.29
N LEU A 331 14.52 -30.70 -13.07
CA LEU A 331 14.20 -30.68 -14.50
C LEU A 331 15.14 -29.70 -15.21
N VAL A 332 15.47 -29.98 -16.46
CA VAL A 332 16.26 -29.08 -17.32
C VAL A 332 15.37 -28.47 -18.38
N ILE A 333 15.45 -27.15 -18.51
CA ILE A 333 14.86 -26.38 -19.60
C ILE A 333 16.03 -25.80 -20.41
N TYR A 334 16.03 -26.08 -21.70
CA TYR A 334 17.04 -25.57 -22.63
C TYR A 334 16.56 -24.29 -23.31
N ARG A 335 17.49 -23.59 -23.97
CA ARG A 335 17.22 -22.29 -24.61
C ARG A 335 16.19 -22.35 -25.73
N ASP A 336 15.99 -23.52 -26.30
CA ASP A 336 15.04 -23.81 -27.36
C ASP A 336 13.70 -24.33 -26.83
N ASP A 337 13.41 -24.17 -25.53
CA ASP A 337 12.23 -24.69 -24.83
C ASP A 337 12.15 -26.22 -24.79
N TYR A 338 13.21 -26.93 -25.18
CA TYR A 338 13.30 -28.37 -24.97
C TYR A 338 13.39 -28.66 -23.46
N VAL A 339 12.61 -29.64 -22.99
CA VAL A 339 12.53 -30.03 -21.59
C VAL A 339 12.85 -31.50 -21.41
N GLU A 340 13.70 -31.81 -20.43
CA GLU A 340 14.05 -33.19 -20.07
C GLU A 340 14.32 -33.36 -18.57
N VAL A 341 13.89 -34.49 -18.01
CA VAL A 341 14.10 -34.84 -16.60
C VAL A 341 15.34 -35.75 -16.48
N PRO A 342 16.37 -35.38 -15.69
CA PRO A 342 17.54 -36.23 -15.51
C PRO A 342 17.19 -37.62 -14.94
N ASP A 343 17.78 -38.69 -15.48
CA ASP A 343 17.60 -40.08 -14.99
C ASP A 343 17.81 -40.24 -13.47
N GLU A 344 18.76 -39.47 -12.93
CA GLU A 344 19.09 -39.48 -11.50
C GLU A 344 17.90 -38.99 -10.65
N VAL A 345 17.12 -38.04 -11.19
CA VAL A 345 15.90 -37.53 -10.57
C VAL A 345 14.79 -38.56 -10.70
N VAL A 346 14.55 -39.10 -11.90
CA VAL A 346 13.51 -40.11 -12.17
C VAL A 346 13.63 -41.30 -11.21
N LYS A 347 14.85 -41.83 -11.05
CA LYS A 347 15.13 -42.98 -10.16
C LYS A 347 14.79 -42.70 -8.70
N ILE A 348 15.01 -41.49 -8.22
CA ILE A 348 14.66 -41.11 -6.84
C ILE A 348 13.16 -40.86 -6.73
N TYR A 349 12.56 -40.15 -7.70
CA TYR A 349 11.13 -39.87 -7.73
C TYR A 349 10.29 -41.15 -7.67
N GLN A 350 10.59 -42.14 -8.52
CA GLN A 350 9.90 -43.43 -8.54
C GLN A 350 9.94 -44.17 -7.18
N ARG A 351 11.01 -43.98 -6.38
CA ARG A 351 11.11 -44.58 -5.04
C ARG A 351 10.30 -43.84 -4.00
N ILE A 352 10.09 -42.54 -4.17
CA ILE A 352 9.39 -41.70 -3.20
C ILE A 352 7.91 -41.50 -3.52
N ASN A 353 7.50 -41.71 -4.78
CA ASN A 353 6.14 -41.52 -5.28
C ASN A 353 5.21 -42.63 -4.78
N THR A 354 4.88 -42.60 -3.49
CA THR A 354 3.96 -43.52 -2.84
C THR A 354 2.61 -42.85 -2.59
N THR A 355 1.56 -43.64 -2.37
CA THR A 355 0.24 -43.13 -1.99
C THR A 355 0.30 -42.24 -0.74
N ASP A 356 1.12 -42.60 0.25
CA ASP A 356 1.32 -41.80 1.46
C ASP A 356 1.97 -40.46 1.17
N PHE A 357 2.99 -40.44 0.30
CA PHE A 357 3.63 -39.20 -0.13
C PHE A 357 2.64 -38.29 -0.87
N GLN A 358 1.88 -38.84 -1.83
CA GLN A 358 0.90 -38.07 -2.59
C GLN A 358 -0.24 -37.55 -1.69
N THR A 359 -0.66 -38.33 -0.69
CA THR A 359 -1.67 -37.91 0.29
C THR A 359 -1.14 -36.77 1.17
N LEU A 360 0.09 -36.89 1.65
CA LEU A 360 0.73 -35.85 2.45
C LEU A 360 0.96 -34.58 1.62
N ARG A 361 1.54 -34.70 0.42
CA ARG A 361 1.76 -33.57 -0.51
C ARG A 361 0.47 -32.81 -0.74
N ARG A 362 -0.62 -33.47 -1.10
CA ARG A 362 -1.92 -32.81 -1.31
C ARG A 362 -2.39 -32.01 -0.09
N LYS A 363 -2.21 -32.56 1.12
CA LYS A 363 -2.56 -31.86 2.38
C LYS A 363 -1.66 -30.64 2.62
N VAL A 364 -0.36 -30.77 2.34
CA VAL A 364 0.64 -29.73 2.58
C VAL A 364 0.60 -28.64 1.51
N SER A 365 0.44 -28.97 0.23
CA SER A 365 0.27 -27.98 -0.85
C SER A 365 -0.98 -27.14 -0.63
N TRP A 366 -2.09 -27.75 -0.20
CA TRP A 366 -3.28 -26.97 0.17
C TRP A 366 -3.05 -26.07 1.40
N MET A 367 -2.30 -26.54 2.40
CA MET A 367 -1.90 -25.69 3.53
C MET A 367 -1.05 -24.53 3.04
N TYR A 368 -0.09 -24.77 2.16
CA TYR A 368 0.77 -23.75 1.60
C TYR A 368 -0.03 -22.65 0.89
N GLU A 369 -1.04 -23.00 0.08
CA GLU A 369 -1.91 -22.00 -0.54
C GLU A 369 -2.74 -21.22 0.49
N CYS A 370 -3.24 -21.88 1.54
CA CYS A 370 -3.90 -21.19 2.65
C CYS A 370 -2.98 -20.17 3.34
N LEU A 371 -1.69 -20.49 3.49
CA LEU A 371 -0.71 -19.58 4.08
C LEU A 371 -0.36 -18.42 3.14
N ARG A 372 -0.29 -18.66 1.82
CA ARG A 372 -0.14 -17.59 0.82
C ARG A 372 -1.32 -16.62 0.85
N ILE A 373 -2.55 -17.12 0.91
CA ILE A 373 -3.75 -16.26 1.07
C ILE A 373 -3.72 -15.50 2.39
N THR A 374 -3.28 -16.14 3.48
CA THR A 374 -3.12 -15.46 4.77
C THR A 374 -2.16 -14.27 4.64
N ASN A 375 -1.08 -14.44 3.88
CA ASN A 375 -0.16 -13.37 3.53
C ASN A 375 -0.88 -12.28 2.73
N TYR A 376 -1.50 -12.64 1.59
CA TYR A 376 -2.12 -11.73 0.64
C TYR A 376 -3.32 -10.94 1.19
N PHE A 377 -4.10 -11.49 2.11
CA PHE A 377 -5.36 -10.85 2.54
C PHE A 377 -5.29 -10.25 3.93
N TYR A 378 -4.46 -10.80 4.82
CA TYR A 378 -4.54 -10.46 6.25
C TYR A 378 -3.21 -9.98 6.82
N THR A 379 -2.09 -10.55 6.35
CA THR A 379 -0.74 -10.47 6.95
C THR A 379 -0.64 -11.13 8.34
N VAL A 380 -1.67 -11.00 9.17
CA VAL A 380 -1.84 -11.68 10.45
C VAL A 380 -3.30 -12.09 10.64
N ALA A 381 -3.52 -13.33 11.06
CA ALA A 381 -4.84 -13.83 11.39
C ALA A 381 -4.79 -14.81 12.57
N PRO A 382 -5.86 -14.92 13.38
CA PRO A 382 -5.99 -16.01 14.34
C PRO A 382 -5.87 -17.36 13.63
N VAL A 383 -5.19 -18.33 14.24
CA VAL A 383 -5.01 -19.69 13.69
C VAL A 383 -6.34 -20.32 13.29
N ARG A 384 -7.41 -20.02 14.04
CA ARG A 384 -8.77 -20.51 13.76
C ARG A 384 -9.36 -20.00 12.44
N ILE A 385 -8.97 -18.83 11.95
CA ILE A 385 -9.42 -18.31 10.65
C ILE A 385 -8.81 -19.14 9.52
N VAL A 386 -7.50 -19.37 9.58
CA VAL A 386 -6.79 -20.19 8.58
C VAL A 386 -7.24 -21.65 8.64
N TYR A 387 -7.53 -22.18 9.84
CA TYR A 387 -8.14 -23.50 10.00
C TYR A 387 -9.53 -23.61 9.32
N ARG A 388 -10.36 -22.56 9.42
CA ARG A 388 -11.66 -22.51 8.72
C ARG A 388 -11.47 -22.48 7.20
N MET A 389 -10.50 -21.70 6.71
CA MET A 389 -10.15 -21.65 5.29
C MET A 389 -9.69 -23.01 4.77
N TYR A 390 -8.77 -23.67 5.47
CA TYR A 390 -8.27 -25.00 5.08
C TYR A 390 -9.40 -26.02 4.93
N ARG A 391 -10.35 -26.04 5.88
CA ARG A 391 -11.46 -27.00 5.91
C ARG A 391 -12.59 -26.70 4.92
N LYS A 392 -12.60 -25.54 4.27
CA LYS A 392 -13.61 -25.23 3.23
C LYS A 392 -13.47 -26.14 2.01
N ARG A 393 -12.25 -26.58 1.68
CA ARG A 393 -12.02 -27.47 0.53
C ARG A 393 -12.60 -28.87 0.79
N GLN A 394 -13.39 -29.36 -0.14
CA GLN A 394 -13.95 -30.72 -0.05
C GLN A 394 -12.83 -31.76 0.01
N GLY A 395 -12.96 -32.73 0.92
CA GLY A 395 -11.91 -33.74 1.17
C GLY A 395 -10.83 -33.34 2.19
N TYR A 396 -10.80 -32.08 2.66
CA TYR A 396 -9.78 -31.56 3.57
C TYR A 396 -10.29 -31.28 4.99
N ARG A 397 -11.35 -31.99 5.40
CA ARG A 397 -11.88 -31.89 6.77
C ARG A 397 -10.97 -32.65 7.74
N VAL A 398 -10.09 -31.91 8.39
CA VAL A 398 -9.15 -32.41 9.41
C VAL A 398 -9.52 -31.91 10.80
N SER A 399 -8.98 -32.54 11.84
CA SER A 399 -9.04 -32.01 13.21
C SER A 399 -8.14 -30.78 13.37
N PHE A 400 -8.32 -30.02 14.46
CA PHE A 400 -7.46 -28.85 14.73
C PHE A 400 -5.99 -29.27 14.98
N ASP A 401 -5.77 -30.38 15.70
CA ASP A 401 -4.42 -30.89 15.95
C ASP A 401 -3.77 -31.39 14.66
N GLU A 402 -4.51 -32.12 13.82
CA GLU A 402 -4.01 -32.55 12.51
C GLU A 402 -3.68 -31.36 11.61
N PHE A 403 -4.49 -30.28 11.64
CA PHE A 403 -4.17 -29.03 10.93
C PHE A 403 -2.83 -28.44 11.38
N LEU A 404 -2.55 -28.41 12.69
CA LEU A 404 -1.28 -27.93 13.22
C LEU A 404 -0.10 -28.84 12.83
N GLU A 405 -0.31 -30.16 12.79
CA GLU A 405 0.70 -31.09 12.29
C GLU A 405 0.98 -30.87 10.80
N ILE A 406 -0.05 -30.67 9.97
CA ILE A 406 0.13 -30.35 8.54
C ILE A 406 0.89 -29.03 8.37
N PHE A 407 0.61 -28.01 9.18
CA PHE A 407 1.35 -26.74 9.14
C PHE A 407 2.86 -26.96 9.36
N LYS A 408 3.24 -27.82 10.31
CA LYS A 408 4.66 -28.15 10.59
C LYS A 408 5.34 -28.89 9.44
N GLN A 409 4.59 -29.55 8.56
CA GLN A 409 5.13 -30.25 7.39
C GLN A 409 5.42 -29.33 6.21
N VAL A 410 4.92 -28.09 6.21
CA VAL A 410 5.27 -27.10 5.19
C VAL A 410 6.76 -26.78 5.32
N PRO A 411 7.58 -26.96 4.26
CA PRO A 411 9.02 -26.69 4.31
C PRO A 411 9.34 -25.30 4.87
N GLU A 412 10.22 -25.21 5.87
CA GLU A 412 10.41 -23.98 6.65
C GLU A 412 10.89 -22.81 5.80
N GLU A 413 11.78 -23.08 4.85
CA GLU A 413 12.42 -22.10 3.97
C GLU A 413 11.40 -21.48 3.00
N ARG A 414 10.36 -22.25 2.65
CA ARG A 414 9.29 -21.85 1.74
C ARG A 414 8.05 -21.35 2.49
N ASN A 415 7.85 -21.76 3.74
CA ASN A 415 6.70 -21.34 4.54
C ASN A 415 6.72 -19.80 4.74
N PRO A 416 5.75 -19.05 4.19
CA PRO A 416 5.72 -17.60 4.30
C PRO A 416 5.31 -17.13 5.70
N CYS A 417 4.75 -18.02 6.51
CA CYS A 417 4.18 -17.68 7.80
C CYS A 417 4.83 -18.46 8.95
N LEU A 418 4.60 -17.99 10.16
CA LEU A 418 4.89 -18.69 11.40
C LEU A 418 3.68 -18.66 12.32
N ILE A 419 3.64 -19.58 13.27
CA ILE A 419 2.68 -19.52 14.38
C ILE A 419 3.36 -18.86 15.56
N CYS A 420 2.77 -17.77 16.05
CA CYS A 420 3.16 -17.15 17.31
C CYS A 420 1.92 -17.01 18.19
N ARG A 421 1.96 -17.64 19.37
CA ARG A 421 0.80 -17.77 20.27
C ARG A 421 -0.39 -18.43 19.56
N ASP A 422 -1.45 -17.68 19.31
CA ASP A 422 -2.69 -18.11 18.68
C ASP A 422 -2.90 -17.53 17.27
N LYS A 423 -1.82 -17.00 16.65
CA LYS A 423 -1.87 -16.31 15.35
C LYS A 423 -0.92 -16.94 14.34
N ILE A 424 -1.36 -16.95 13.08
CA ILE A 424 -0.51 -17.16 11.91
C ILE A 424 -0.11 -15.78 11.40
N ILE A 425 1.20 -15.55 11.30
CA ILE A 425 1.78 -14.24 10.99
C ILE A 425 2.75 -14.42 9.82
N ASP A 426 2.69 -13.52 8.84
CA ASP A 426 3.74 -13.40 7.83
C ASP A 426 5.13 -13.20 8.47
N LYS A 427 6.12 -13.96 8.01
CA LYS A 427 7.48 -13.96 8.58
C LYS A 427 8.18 -12.61 8.44
N VAL A 428 7.89 -11.85 7.38
CA VAL A 428 8.51 -10.55 7.17
C VAL A 428 7.88 -9.52 8.13
N ALA A 429 6.56 -9.52 8.27
CA ALA A 429 5.84 -8.67 9.21
C ALA A 429 6.16 -9.01 10.68
N PHE A 430 6.54 -10.25 10.97
CA PHE A 430 7.00 -10.66 12.30
C PHE A 430 8.36 -10.08 12.68
N LYS A 431 9.34 -10.04 11.75
CA LYS A 431 10.73 -9.63 12.05
C LYS A 431 10.85 -8.21 12.64
N ASN A 432 9.90 -7.32 12.33
CA ASN A 432 9.91 -5.92 12.75
C ASN A 432 8.70 -5.53 13.61
N ASP A 433 8.01 -6.51 14.22
CA ASP A 433 6.76 -6.30 14.98
C ASP A 433 5.66 -5.53 14.22
N LEU A 434 5.76 -5.46 12.89
CA LEU A 434 4.86 -4.72 12.01
C LEU A 434 3.43 -5.25 12.11
N TYR A 435 3.29 -6.56 12.30
CA TYR A 435 1.99 -7.21 12.46
C TYR A 435 1.14 -6.61 13.60
N LEU A 436 1.76 -6.05 14.65
CA LEU A 436 1.04 -5.39 15.74
C LEU A 436 0.37 -4.09 15.30
N ASN A 437 0.95 -3.38 14.33
CA ASN A 437 0.36 -2.16 13.78
C ASN A 437 -0.75 -2.49 12.79
N ILE A 438 -0.52 -3.51 11.94
CA ILE A 438 -1.50 -4.01 10.98
C ILE A 438 -2.74 -4.49 11.72
N GLU A 439 -2.58 -5.37 12.71
CA GLU A 439 -3.69 -5.94 13.47
C GLU A 439 -4.55 -4.87 14.15
N ARG A 440 -3.91 -3.84 14.72
CA ARG A 440 -4.61 -2.68 15.31
C ARG A 440 -5.42 -1.90 14.27
N SER A 441 -4.86 -1.67 13.08
CA SER A 441 -5.58 -0.97 12.00
C SER A 441 -6.78 -1.75 11.44
N GLN A 442 -6.78 -3.07 11.63
CA GLN A 442 -7.83 -3.98 11.22
C GLN A 442 -8.87 -4.24 12.34
N GLU A 443 -8.75 -3.57 13.49
CA GLU A 443 -9.64 -3.80 14.64
C GLU A 443 -11.12 -3.53 14.30
N GLY A 444 -12.00 -4.33 14.88
CA GLY A 444 -13.46 -4.23 14.65
C GLY A 444 -13.98 -4.80 13.33
N LYS A 445 -13.10 -5.31 12.45
CA LYS A 445 -13.50 -5.87 11.14
C LYS A 445 -13.56 -7.40 11.18
N GLU A 446 -14.52 -7.99 10.48
CA GLU A 446 -14.55 -9.46 10.28
C GLU A 446 -13.50 -9.91 9.27
N PHE A 447 -13.16 -11.20 9.30
CA PHE A 447 -12.27 -11.80 8.31
C PHE A 447 -13.08 -12.35 7.14
N TYR A 448 -12.81 -11.87 5.94
CA TYR A 448 -13.24 -12.53 4.72
C TYR A 448 -12.56 -13.89 4.64
N ILE A 449 -13.26 -14.97 4.27
CA ILE A 449 -12.64 -16.28 4.05
C ILE A 449 -12.97 -16.73 2.62
N PRO A 450 -11.99 -16.75 1.70
CA PRO A 450 -12.23 -17.10 0.31
C PRO A 450 -12.77 -18.51 0.14
N ASP A 451 -13.46 -18.74 -0.97
CA ASP A 451 -13.81 -20.10 -1.41
C ASP A 451 -12.60 -20.78 -2.07
N PRO A 452 -12.54 -22.12 -2.09
CA PRO A 452 -11.39 -22.84 -2.62
C PRO A 452 -11.01 -22.45 -4.04
N GLU A 453 -11.99 -22.15 -4.89
CA GLU A 453 -11.79 -21.74 -6.28
C GLU A 453 -11.05 -20.39 -6.37
N GLU A 454 -11.38 -19.43 -5.50
CA GLU A 454 -10.66 -18.15 -5.40
C GLU A 454 -9.21 -18.38 -4.93
N VAL A 455 -9.00 -19.25 -3.93
CA VAL A 455 -7.64 -19.59 -3.48
C VAL A 455 -6.81 -20.19 -4.61
N LEU A 456 -7.38 -21.09 -5.41
CA LEU A 456 -6.69 -21.72 -6.54
C LEU A 456 -6.42 -20.71 -7.68
N ASP A 457 -7.31 -19.76 -7.90
CA ASP A 457 -7.08 -18.68 -8.88
C ASP A 457 -5.85 -17.84 -8.51
N TYR A 458 -5.76 -17.41 -7.24
CA TYR A 458 -4.57 -16.74 -6.71
C TYR A 458 -3.33 -17.64 -6.73
N ALA A 459 -3.49 -18.94 -6.50
CA ALA A 459 -2.37 -19.88 -6.52
C ALA A 459 -1.72 -19.95 -7.91
N GLU A 460 -2.54 -19.93 -8.96
CA GLU A 460 -2.13 -20.06 -10.37
C GLU A 460 -1.67 -18.72 -10.97
N HIS A 461 -2.37 -17.61 -10.69
CA HIS A 461 -2.13 -16.33 -11.38
C HIS A 461 -1.43 -15.27 -10.52
N GLY A 462 -1.58 -15.35 -9.19
CA GLY A 462 -1.07 -14.34 -8.25
C GLY A 462 -1.95 -13.08 -8.13
N TYR A 463 -3.09 -13.04 -8.82
CA TYR A 463 -4.10 -11.99 -8.77
C TYR A 463 -5.48 -12.60 -9.10
N PRO A 464 -6.62 -11.92 -8.87
CA PRO A 464 -7.94 -12.49 -9.14
C PRO A 464 -8.25 -12.45 -10.64
N SER A 465 -7.73 -13.44 -11.39
CA SER A 465 -7.83 -13.52 -12.86
C SER A 465 -9.26 -13.71 -13.36
N GLN A 466 -10.12 -14.30 -12.52
CA GLN A 466 -11.53 -14.52 -12.84
C GLN A 466 -12.41 -13.30 -12.54
N ASP A 467 -11.88 -12.26 -11.89
CA ASP A 467 -12.63 -11.04 -11.63
C ASP A 467 -12.85 -10.22 -12.92
N LEU A 468 -14.09 -9.74 -13.11
CA LEU A 468 -14.50 -9.03 -14.31
C LEU A 468 -13.70 -7.73 -14.53
N HIS A 469 -13.33 -7.03 -13.46
CA HIS A 469 -12.60 -5.76 -13.56
C HIS A 469 -11.14 -5.99 -13.89
N TYR A 470 -10.53 -7.05 -13.35
CA TYR A 470 -9.20 -7.50 -13.75
C TYR A 470 -9.19 -8.00 -15.22
N GLN A 471 -10.23 -8.68 -15.70
CA GLN A 471 -10.34 -9.04 -17.11
C GLN A 471 -10.42 -7.82 -18.03
N LYS A 472 -11.21 -6.80 -17.67
CA LYS A 472 -11.27 -5.53 -18.41
C LYS A 472 -9.92 -4.83 -18.46
N LEU A 473 -9.21 -4.78 -17.33
CA LEU A 473 -7.86 -4.23 -17.25
C LEU A 473 -6.89 -5.00 -18.15
N LYS A 474 -6.90 -6.32 -18.11
CA LYS A 474 -6.09 -7.18 -18.98
C LYS A 474 -6.35 -6.91 -20.47
N THR A 475 -7.62 -6.78 -20.86
CA THR A 475 -8.00 -6.40 -22.23
C THR A 475 -7.48 -5.01 -22.59
N PHE A 476 -7.60 -4.03 -21.69
CA PHE A 476 -7.07 -2.69 -21.90
C PHE A 476 -5.55 -2.69 -22.13
N LEU A 477 -4.78 -3.37 -21.28
CA LEU A 477 -3.32 -3.48 -21.42
C LEU A 477 -2.92 -4.11 -22.77
N ARG A 478 -3.61 -5.17 -23.20
CA ARG A 478 -3.30 -5.87 -24.46
C ARG A 478 -3.74 -5.09 -25.70
N GLU A 479 -4.98 -4.63 -25.74
CA GLU A 479 -5.58 -4.08 -26.96
C GLU A 479 -5.33 -2.58 -27.14
N LYS A 480 -5.21 -1.82 -26.05
CA LYS A 480 -5.00 -0.36 -26.11
C LYS A 480 -3.53 0.01 -25.98
N LEU A 481 -2.80 -0.68 -25.10
CA LEU A 481 -1.37 -0.41 -24.90
C LEU A 481 -0.46 -1.35 -25.70
N GLY A 482 -1.00 -2.40 -26.34
CA GLY A 482 -0.22 -3.31 -27.18
C GLY A 482 0.75 -4.20 -26.40
N ILE A 483 0.52 -4.39 -25.10
CA ILE A 483 1.43 -5.14 -24.22
C ILE A 483 1.32 -6.64 -24.52
N LYS A 484 2.47 -7.32 -24.60
CA LYS A 484 2.53 -8.77 -24.88
C LYS A 484 1.92 -9.59 -23.75
N SER A 485 1.53 -10.83 -24.06
CA SER A 485 0.84 -11.72 -23.11
C SER A 485 1.60 -11.92 -21.80
N GLY A 486 2.91 -12.23 -21.87
CA GLY A 486 3.77 -12.42 -20.68
C GLY A 486 3.86 -11.16 -19.83
N ASP A 487 4.31 -10.05 -20.42
CA ASP A 487 4.42 -8.75 -19.76
C ASP A 487 3.07 -8.28 -19.16
N THR A 488 1.94 -8.65 -19.78
CA THR A 488 0.62 -8.36 -19.23
C THR A 488 0.40 -9.08 -17.90
N GLU A 489 0.74 -10.36 -17.77
CA GLU A 489 0.53 -11.11 -16.52
C GLU A 489 1.36 -10.54 -15.37
N ASP A 490 2.58 -10.10 -15.65
CA ASP A 490 3.46 -9.48 -14.66
C ASP A 490 2.93 -8.12 -14.21
N LEU A 491 2.47 -7.29 -15.16
CA LEU A 491 1.81 -6.02 -14.84
C LEU A 491 0.51 -6.24 -14.04
N MET A 492 -0.26 -7.29 -14.33
CA MET A 492 -1.47 -7.60 -13.55
C MET A 492 -1.13 -7.95 -12.10
N ARG A 493 -0.06 -8.73 -11.86
CA ARG A 493 0.45 -9.01 -10.52
C ARG A 493 0.95 -7.75 -9.81
N LEU A 494 1.69 -6.88 -10.52
CA LEU A 494 2.16 -5.60 -10.00
C LEU A 494 0.99 -4.69 -9.60
N ILE A 495 0.03 -4.50 -10.50
CA ILE A 495 -1.16 -3.67 -10.25
C ILE A 495 -1.96 -4.22 -9.06
N TRP A 496 -2.18 -5.55 -9.00
CA TRP A 496 -2.84 -6.17 -7.86
C TRP A 496 -2.07 -5.95 -6.55
N ASN A 497 -0.74 -6.13 -6.54
CA ASN A 497 0.09 -5.90 -5.37
C ASN A 497 -0.04 -4.45 -4.90
N VAL A 498 0.11 -3.47 -5.79
CA VAL A 498 -0.06 -2.04 -5.44
C VAL A 498 -1.46 -1.77 -4.86
N THR A 499 -2.50 -2.33 -5.49
CA THR A 499 -3.90 -2.09 -5.12
C THR A 499 -4.29 -2.75 -3.80
N THR A 500 -3.85 -3.99 -3.52
CA THR A 500 -4.21 -4.72 -2.28
C THR A 500 -3.67 -4.03 -1.02
N TRP A 501 -2.54 -3.34 -1.15
CA TRP A 501 -1.93 -2.50 -0.10
C TRP A 501 -2.59 -1.12 0.03
N GLY A 502 -3.55 -0.77 -0.84
CA GLY A 502 -4.24 0.52 -0.83
C GLY A 502 -3.33 1.70 -1.19
N LYS A 503 -2.33 1.46 -2.07
CA LYS A 503 -1.42 2.52 -2.54
C LYS A 503 -2.11 3.45 -3.53
N SER A 504 -1.60 4.67 -3.63
CA SER A 504 -2.17 5.71 -4.50
C SER A 504 -1.97 5.41 -5.99
N MET A 505 -2.85 6.01 -6.81
CA MET A 505 -2.70 6.02 -8.27
C MET A 505 -1.34 6.58 -8.72
N SER A 506 -0.81 7.60 -8.04
CA SER A 506 0.50 8.16 -8.39
C SER A 506 1.61 7.13 -8.22
N PHE A 507 1.60 6.38 -7.12
CA PHE A 507 2.55 5.31 -6.89
C PHE A 507 2.43 4.23 -7.96
N LEU A 508 1.20 3.87 -8.34
CA LEU A 508 0.97 2.90 -9.41
C LEU A 508 1.58 3.37 -10.74
N LEU A 509 1.34 4.63 -11.12
CA LEU A 509 1.86 5.20 -12.37
C LEU A 509 3.39 5.23 -12.39
N ASP A 510 4.03 5.51 -11.25
CA ASP A 510 5.49 5.47 -11.12
C ASP A 510 6.02 4.04 -11.34
N GLU A 511 5.40 3.02 -10.74
CA GLU A 511 5.80 1.61 -10.92
C GLU A 511 5.55 1.12 -12.35
N LEU A 512 4.43 1.50 -12.96
CA LEU A 512 4.14 1.17 -14.36
C LEU A 512 5.17 1.78 -15.30
N LYS A 513 5.60 3.02 -15.02
CA LYS A 513 6.64 3.70 -15.77
C LYS A 513 7.99 3.00 -15.64
N ASP A 514 8.37 2.60 -14.43
CA ASP A 514 9.62 1.85 -14.18
C ASP A 514 9.62 0.50 -14.90
N TYR A 515 8.45 -0.12 -15.07
CA TYR A 515 8.25 -1.33 -15.88
C TYR A 515 8.17 -1.07 -17.40
N GLY A 516 8.23 0.20 -17.84
CA GLY A 516 8.14 0.58 -19.26
C GLY A 516 6.71 0.62 -19.84
N ALA A 517 5.69 0.63 -18.99
CA ALA A 517 4.26 0.63 -19.35
C ALA A 517 3.59 1.99 -19.05
N GLU A 518 4.15 3.09 -19.57
CA GLU A 518 3.56 4.43 -19.41
C GLU A 518 2.15 4.50 -20.02
N ILE A 519 1.22 5.13 -19.28
CA ILE A 519 -0.17 5.32 -19.72
C ILE A 519 -0.26 6.62 -20.54
N PRO A 520 -0.60 6.57 -21.84
CA PRO A 520 -0.76 7.77 -22.66
C PRO A 520 -1.93 8.65 -22.20
N ASP A 521 -1.77 9.98 -22.36
CA ASP A 521 -2.76 10.97 -21.93
C ASP A 521 -4.16 10.76 -22.57
N ASP A 522 -4.21 10.28 -23.82
CA ASP A 522 -5.47 10.09 -24.57
C ASP A 522 -6.31 8.91 -24.08
N VAL A 523 -5.70 7.96 -23.37
CA VAL A 523 -6.38 6.80 -22.77
C VAL A 523 -6.43 6.86 -21.23
N PHE A 524 -5.88 7.91 -20.63
CA PHE A 524 -5.75 8.05 -19.18
C PHE A 524 -7.11 8.03 -18.45
N GLU A 525 -8.12 8.75 -18.95
CA GLU A 525 -9.46 8.76 -18.33
C GLU A 525 -10.10 7.36 -18.32
N GLN A 526 -9.87 6.58 -19.38
CA GLN A 526 -10.35 5.20 -19.46
C GLN A 526 -9.61 4.31 -18.46
N PHE A 527 -8.29 4.44 -18.37
CA PHE A 527 -7.46 3.73 -17.40
C PHE A 527 -7.89 4.04 -15.96
N GLU A 528 -8.07 5.33 -15.63
CA GLU A 528 -8.53 5.77 -14.32
C GLU A 528 -9.87 5.14 -13.94
N SER A 529 -10.84 5.13 -14.87
CA SER A 529 -12.13 4.50 -14.66
C SER A 529 -12.02 2.99 -14.41
N ILE A 530 -11.18 2.27 -15.17
CA ILE A 530 -10.94 0.83 -14.97
C ILE A 530 -10.29 0.58 -13.61
N MET A 531 -9.33 1.43 -13.24
CA MET A 531 -8.60 1.28 -11.99
C MET A 531 -9.45 1.61 -10.75
N MET A 532 -10.41 2.54 -10.84
CA MET A 532 -11.40 2.73 -9.78
C MET A 532 -12.23 1.47 -9.54
N ASP A 533 -12.66 0.83 -10.63
CA ASP A 533 -13.40 -0.43 -10.61
C ASP A 533 -12.56 -1.56 -10.00
N VAL A 534 -11.30 -1.70 -10.43
CA VAL A 534 -10.33 -2.66 -9.87
C VAL A 534 -10.16 -2.41 -8.37
N ASN A 535 -9.85 -1.18 -7.96
CA ASN A 535 -9.65 -0.81 -6.56
C ASN A 535 -10.82 -1.23 -5.66
N ASN A 536 -12.06 -0.98 -6.10
CA ASN A 536 -13.25 -1.26 -5.30
C ASN A 536 -13.56 -2.76 -5.16
N ASN A 537 -13.01 -3.59 -6.04
CA ASN A 537 -13.22 -5.04 -6.06
C ASN A 537 -11.97 -5.84 -5.66
N THR A 538 -10.85 -5.19 -5.39
CA THR A 538 -9.64 -5.83 -4.87
C THR A 538 -9.78 -6.10 -3.37
N ARG A 539 -9.44 -7.33 -2.97
CA ARG A 539 -9.28 -7.75 -1.57
C ARG A 539 -8.16 -6.93 -0.93
N MET A 540 -8.40 -6.26 0.21
CA MET A 540 -7.39 -5.40 0.85
C MET A 540 -6.99 -5.86 2.25
N HIS A 541 -5.69 -5.72 2.56
CA HIS A 541 -5.14 -6.04 3.89
C HIS A 541 -5.84 -5.26 5.01
N ILE A 542 -6.05 -3.94 4.82
CA ILE A 542 -6.69 -3.08 5.82
C ILE A 542 -8.13 -3.51 6.16
N TYR A 543 -8.76 -4.27 5.27
CA TYR A 543 -10.12 -4.77 5.42
C TYR A 543 -10.19 -6.28 5.71
N ARG A 544 -9.08 -6.90 6.16
CA ARG A 544 -9.02 -8.33 6.48
C ARG A 544 -9.54 -9.20 5.32
N GLY A 545 -9.09 -8.85 4.11
CA GLY A 545 -9.45 -9.55 2.88
C GLY A 545 -10.83 -9.17 2.32
N HIS A 546 -11.57 -8.24 2.90
CA HIS A 546 -12.74 -7.68 2.23
C HIS A 546 -12.36 -6.69 1.14
N THR A 547 -13.23 -6.52 0.16
CA THR A 547 -13.11 -5.42 -0.83
C THR A 547 -13.67 -4.12 -0.25
N PRO A 548 -13.26 -2.94 -0.74
CA PRO A 548 -13.90 -1.69 -0.34
C PRO A 548 -15.42 -1.71 -0.52
N LEU A 549 -15.92 -2.31 -1.60
CA LEU A 549 -17.36 -2.40 -1.87
C LEU A 549 -18.12 -3.23 -0.82
N GLU A 550 -17.55 -4.34 -0.36
CA GLU A 550 -18.13 -5.18 0.70
C GLU A 550 -18.18 -4.46 2.04
N ILE A 551 -17.17 -3.65 2.35
CA ILE A 551 -17.13 -2.83 3.58
C ILE A 551 -18.20 -1.73 3.53
N VAL A 552 -18.37 -1.05 2.39
CA VAL A 552 -19.41 -0.03 2.24
C VAL A 552 -20.82 -0.65 2.28
N GLY A 553 -21.02 -1.81 1.65
CA GLY A 553 -22.31 -2.51 1.63
C GLY A 553 -22.73 -3.11 2.98
N SER A 554 -21.78 -3.37 3.89
CA SER A 554 -22.05 -3.85 5.25
C SER A 554 -22.31 -2.73 6.26
N MET A 555 -22.00 -1.47 5.92
CA MET A 555 -22.50 -0.30 6.65
C MET A 555 -23.98 -0.07 6.31
N ALA A 556 -24.83 0.10 7.33
CA ALA A 556 -26.29 0.18 7.21
C ALA A 556 -26.79 1.05 6.02
N PRO A 557 -27.91 0.70 5.37
CA PRO A 557 -28.36 1.36 4.16
C PRO A 557 -28.53 2.86 4.40
N HIS A 558 -27.79 3.67 3.64
CA HIS A 558 -28.12 5.07 3.47
C HIS A 558 -29.56 5.16 2.94
N LYS A 559 -30.45 5.76 3.74
CA LYS A 559 -31.74 6.24 3.23
C LYS A 559 -31.42 7.16 2.05
N ASP A 560 -32.15 6.98 0.95
CA ASP A 560 -32.06 7.71 -0.33
C ASP A 560 -31.18 7.06 -1.40
N GLY A 561 -31.67 5.94 -1.98
CA GLY A 561 -31.62 5.61 -3.43
C GLY A 561 -30.34 5.80 -4.27
N GLN A 562 -29.20 6.13 -3.69
CA GLN A 562 -27.94 6.36 -4.39
C GLN A 562 -27.15 5.06 -4.47
N GLN A 563 -26.52 4.85 -5.63
CA GLN A 563 -25.63 3.72 -5.89
C GLN A 563 -24.48 3.67 -4.86
N PRO A 564 -23.88 2.48 -4.62
CA PRO A 564 -22.78 2.34 -3.68
C PRO A 564 -21.65 3.33 -3.98
N ALA A 565 -21.10 3.97 -2.95
CA ALA A 565 -20.03 4.95 -3.11
C ALA A 565 -18.77 4.29 -3.70
N VAL A 566 -18.34 4.73 -4.88
CA VAL A 566 -17.04 4.40 -5.48
C VAL A 566 -15.95 4.92 -4.55
N VAL A 567 -15.12 4.03 -3.99
CA VAL A 567 -13.97 4.42 -3.17
C VAL A 567 -12.79 4.68 -4.10
N PRO A 568 -12.25 5.91 -4.15
CA PRO A 568 -11.06 6.19 -4.93
C PRO A 568 -9.85 5.44 -4.36
N MET A 569 -8.87 5.20 -5.20
CA MET A 569 -7.59 4.53 -4.91
C MET A 569 -6.71 5.26 -3.86
N CYS A 570 -7.20 6.35 -3.29
CA CYS A 570 -6.65 6.96 -2.08
C CYS A 570 -7.78 7.03 -1.04
N SER A 571 -7.52 6.49 0.15
CA SER A 571 -8.45 6.15 1.23
C SER A 571 -9.38 7.24 1.77
N MET A 572 -9.53 8.40 1.13
CA MET A 572 -10.22 9.56 1.71
C MET A 572 -10.94 10.54 0.74
N ALA A 573 -11.36 10.21 -0.49
CA ALA A 573 -12.24 11.18 -1.19
C ALA A 573 -13.68 11.23 -0.67
N ALA A 574 -14.11 10.28 0.16
CA ALA A 574 -15.41 10.38 0.86
C ALA A 574 -15.46 11.60 1.81
N GLY A 575 -14.31 12.09 2.26
CA GLY A 575 -14.20 13.32 3.07
C GLY A 575 -14.13 14.61 2.23
N MET A 576 -13.61 14.54 1.00
CA MET A 576 -13.44 15.73 0.14
C MET A 576 -14.78 16.24 -0.42
N SER A 577 -15.75 15.35 -0.67
CA SER A 577 -17.03 15.73 -1.31
C SER A 577 -17.94 16.61 -0.44
N LYS A 578 -17.64 16.78 0.87
CA LYS A 578 -18.41 17.67 1.75
C LYS A 578 -17.84 19.09 1.85
N GLU A 579 -16.57 19.32 1.53
CA GLU A 579 -15.93 20.61 1.78
C GLU A 579 -16.19 21.66 0.68
N ASP A 580 -16.50 21.24 -0.56
CA ASP A 580 -16.92 22.14 -1.65
C ASP A 580 -18.44 22.41 -1.70
N ALA A 581 -19.23 21.75 -0.85
CA ALA A 581 -20.69 21.78 -0.88
C ALA A 581 -21.31 23.12 -0.41
N SER A 582 -20.52 24.06 0.10
CA SER A 582 -21.06 25.32 0.66
C SER A 582 -21.48 26.34 -0.39
N ASN A 583 -21.16 26.14 -1.68
CA ASN A 583 -21.31 27.13 -2.76
C ASN A 583 -22.11 26.63 -3.99
N ALA A 584 -22.91 25.57 -3.87
CA ALA A 584 -23.75 25.08 -4.97
C ALA A 584 -25.14 25.75 -4.98
N ASP A 585 -25.60 26.16 -6.16
CA ASP A 585 -26.98 26.59 -6.39
C ASP A 585 -27.83 25.36 -6.76
N ASP A 586 -29.06 25.25 -6.22
CA ASP A 586 -30.02 24.21 -6.62
C ASP A 586 -30.76 24.63 -7.89
N ILE A 587 -30.71 23.79 -8.93
CA ILE A 587 -31.47 24.01 -10.17
C ILE A 587 -32.31 22.77 -10.48
N THR A 588 -33.58 23.00 -10.84
CA THR A 588 -34.50 21.98 -11.33
C THR A 588 -34.19 21.70 -12.80
N VAL A 589 -33.78 20.47 -13.14
CA VAL A 589 -33.55 20.06 -14.53
C VAL A 589 -34.57 18.98 -14.90
N ALA A 590 -35.34 19.21 -15.96
CA ALA A 590 -36.21 18.21 -16.55
C ALA A 590 -35.35 17.24 -17.39
N LEU A 591 -35.12 16.02 -16.90
CA LEU A 591 -34.54 14.94 -17.69
C LEU A 591 -35.66 14.22 -18.45
N MET A 592 -35.48 14.01 -19.76
CA MET A 592 -36.32 13.06 -20.52
C MET A 592 -35.77 11.64 -20.31
N PRO A 593 -36.58 10.69 -19.80
CA PRO A 593 -36.12 9.34 -19.55
C PRO A 593 -36.28 8.45 -20.80
N ASN A 594 -35.33 7.54 -20.98
CA ASN A 594 -35.42 6.46 -21.95
C ASN A 594 -35.92 5.19 -21.22
N ARG A 595 -37.24 4.99 -21.15
CA ARG A 595 -37.98 3.71 -21.07
C ARG A 595 -39.48 3.96 -20.84
N MET A 596 -40.30 3.11 -21.45
CA MET A 596 -41.76 3.23 -21.55
C MET A 596 -42.48 3.14 -20.19
N SER A 597 -42.71 4.26 -19.54
CA SER A 597 -43.86 4.53 -18.64
C SER A 597 -43.72 5.98 -18.16
N GLY A 598 -44.54 6.87 -18.73
CA GLY A 598 -44.39 8.33 -18.59
C GLY A 598 -44.90 8.90 -17.28
N GLU A 599 -44.03 8.96 -16.26
CA GLU A 599 -44.17 9.88 -15.13
C GLU A 599 -42.84 10.62 -14.89
N ALA A 600 -42.89 11.95 -14.90
CA ALA A 600 -41.72 12.81 -14.72
C ALA A 600 -41.41 13.01 -13.24
N ALA A 601 -40.36 12.38 -12.73
CA ALA A 601 -39.80 12.69 -11.42
C ALA A 601 -38.76 13.82 -11.57
N GLY A 602 -39.04 14.99 -10.99
CA GLY A 602 -38.08 16.09 -10.92
C GLY A 602 -36.93 15.73 -9.97
N ALA A 603 -35.72 15.56 -10.50
CA ALA A 603 -34.51 15.43 -9.70
C ALA A 603 -33.84 16.80 -9.55
N HIS A 604 -33.67 17.27 -8.32
CA HIS A 604 -32.86 18.45 -8.02
C HIS A 604 -31.38 18.08 -8.16
N ARG A 605 -30.64 18.78 -9.02
CA ARG A 605 -29.19 18.59 -9.18
C ARG A 605 -28.49 19.87 -8.75
N LYS A 606 -27.59 19.74 -7.77
CA LYS A 606 -26.67 20.82 -7.38
C LYS A 606 -25.72 21.11 -8.53
N ILE A 607 -25.60 22.38 -8.91
CA ILE A 607 -24.61 22.83 -9.89
C ILE A 607 -23.51 23.64 -9.20
N TYR A 608 -22.26 23.33 -9.53
CA TYR A 608 -21.09 23.97 -8.95
C TYR A 608 -20.55 25.07 -9.88
N PRO A 609 -19.85 26.10 -9.35
CA PRO A 609 -19.34 27.23 -10.14
C PRO A 609 -18.49 26.84 -11.37
N ASN A 610 -17.81 25.71 -11.32
CA ASN A 610 -16.96 25.23 -12.41
C ASN A 610 -17.66 24.25 -13.38
N ASP A 611 -18.88 23.79 -13.07
CA ASP A 611 -19.61 22.83 -13.88
C ASP A 611 -20.01 23.42 -15.24
N PRO A 612 -20.24 22.58 -16.27
CA PRO A 612 -20.83 23.02 -17.52
C PRO A 612 -22.17 23.73 -17.28
N CYS A 613 -22.34 24.93 -17.84
CA CYS A 613 -23.55 25.71 -17.63
C CYS A 613 -24.78 24.99 -18.22
N PRO A 614 -25.90 24.87 -17.48
CA PRO A 614 -27.02 24.01 -17.87
C PRO A 614 -27.85 24.63 -19.00
N CYS A 615 -27.59 25.89 -19.36
CA CYS A 615 -28.12 26.51 -20.57
C CYS A 615 -27.46 26.02 -21.87
N GLY A 616 -26.49 25.09 -21.79
CA GLY A 616 -25.84 24.50 -22.96
C GLY A 616 -24.82 25.41 -23.65
N SER A 617 -24.41 26.51 -23.01
CA SER A 617 -23.51 27.51 -23.62
C SER A 617 -22.05 27.07 -23.80
N GLY A 618 -21.68 25.87 -23.34
CA GLY A 618 -20.30 25.37 -23.34
C GLY A 618 -19.35 26.09 -22.37
N LYS A 619 -19.83 27.08 -21.61
CA LYS A 619 -19.04 27.83 -20.61
C LYS A 619 -19.25 27.23 -19.21
N LYS A 620 -18.26 27.42 -18.31
CA LYS A 620 -18.43 27.11 -16.88
C LYS A 620 -19.57 27.95 -16.28
N TYR A 621 -20.36 27.40 -15.35
CA TYR A 621 -21.53 28.05 -14.74
C TYR A 621 -21.20 29.46 -14.22
N LYS A 622 -20.09 29.65 -13.48
CA LYS A 622 -19.63 30.96 -12.98
C LYS A 622 -19.28 32.00 -14.05
N LYS A 623 -19.03 31.56 -15.29
CA LYS A 623 -18.74 32.42 -16.44
C LYS A 623 -19.96 32.62 -17.35
N CYS A 624 -21.12 32.07 -16.97
CA CYS A 624 -22.38 32.16 -17.71
C CYS A 624 -23.56 32.42 -16.77
N CYS A 625 -24.49 31.47 -16.55
CA CYS A 625 -25.69 31.71 -15.75
C CYS A 625 -25.42 32.00 -14.27
N GLY A 626 -24.27 31.57 -13.73
CA GLY A 626 -23.82 31.87 -12.37
C GLY A 626 -22.95 33.13 -12.26
N ARG A 627 -22.88 33.95 -13.32
CA ARG A 627 -22.11 35.20 -13.33
C ARG A 627 -22.95 36.29 -12.64
N LYS A 628 -22.73 36.51 -11.34
CA LYS A 628 -23.17 37.72 -10.65
C LYS A 628 -22.17 38.86 -10.86
#